data_AF-A0A812C9S3-F1
#
_entry.id   AF-A0A812C9S3-F1
#
_cell.length_a   1.000
_cell.length_b   1.000
_cell.length_c   1.000
_cell.angle_alpha   90.00
_cell.angle_beta   90.00
_cell.angle_gamma   90.00
#
_symmetry.space_group_name_H-M   'P 1'
#
loop_
_entity.id
_entity.type
_entity.pdbx_description
1 polymer ?
#
loop_
_entity_poly.entity_id
_entity_poly.type
_entity_poly.pdbx_seq_one_letter_code
_entity_poly.pdbx_strand_id
1 'polypeptide(L)'
;MSLLLRCRHCLVSSIVRAAVGRNKACNLENIIVRGFVSEHVHTKTNVDYNYASQKNENYDVLYEGHIKLTPFQRILLTAGSAAMCLYNPVRDDMISTFGETTGHAALKKVRERMLQDPEGQLILKEKPIVSSETINLKYLDSLPDGTLGKEYWRFLSYNGFDPDGRRPVHFVDDPDLVYIMLRYRQIHDLLHSLMGMPPHMLGEVVIKWVEALQTGLPMCYTAAIFGPFRFGPKHSKLYWNTYMPWAIRCGKQAKFLMSVYFEKHWERNVSDLRKELNIEEPPKSLFMKDKRKEKDDSITE
;
A
#
# COMPACT_ATOMS: atom_id res chain seq x y z
N MET A 1 -16.90 -26.81 13.72
CA MET A 1 -15.62 -26.12 13.40
C MET A 1 -14.46 -27.07 13.05
N SER A 2 -14.49 -28.38 13.35
CA SER A 2 -13.31 -29.26 13.12
C SER A 2 -13.25 -30.02 11.78
N LEU A 3 -14.33 -30.11 10.99
CA LEU A 3 -14.29 -30.77 9.67
C LEU A 3 -13.77 -29.88 8.53
N LEU A 4 -14.03 -28.57 8.57
CA LEU A 4 -13.54 -27.62 7.55
C LEU A 4 -12.03 -27.35 7.66
N LEU A 5 -11.45 -27.48 8.85
CA LEU A 5 -9.99 -27.43 9.04
C LEU A 5 -9.27 -28.69 8.53
N ARG A 6 -9.86 -29.89 8.69
CA ARG A 6 -9.29 -31.14 8.14
C ARG A 6 -9.27 -31.15 6.61
N CYS A 7 -10.29 -30.58 5.96
CA CYS A 7 -10.35 -30.52 4.50
C CYS A 7 -9.32 -29.54 3.90
N ARG A 8 -9.06 -28.41 4.57
CA ARG A 8 -8.02 -27.44 4.17
C ARG A 8 -6.61 -27.98 4.34
N HIS A 9 -6.35 -28.78 5.37
CA HIS A 9 -5.06 -29.43 5.60
C HIS A 9 -4.72 -30.50 4.55
N CYS A 10 -5.72 -31.27 4.11
CA CYS A 10 -5.54 -32.29 3.06
C CYS A 10 -5.24 -31.68 1.68
N LEU A 11 -5.82 -30.52 1.35
CA LEU A 11 -5.61 -29.89 0.04
C LEU A 11 -4.21 -29.26 -0.06
N VAL A 12 -3.75 -28.60 1.01
CA VAL A 12 -2.40 -28.01 1.08
C VAL A 12 -1.32 -29.10 1.08
N SER A 13 -1.51 -30.21 1.80
CA SER A 13 -0.52 -31.32 1.81
C SER A 13 -0.44 -32.03 0.46
N SER A 14 -1.54 -32.11 -0.30
CA SER A 14 -1.56 -32.72 -1.63
C SER A 14 -0.78 -31.90 -2.67
N ILE A 15 -0.86 -30.56 -2.59
CA ILE A 15 -0.14 -29.64 -3.49
C ILE A 15 1.36 -29.61 -3.17
N VAL A 16 1.74 -29.59 -1.89
CA VAL A 16 3.14 -29.60 -1.46
C VAL A 16 3.84 -30.92 -1.79
N ARG A 17 3.14 -32.06 -1.66
CA ARG A 17 3.66 -33.39 -2.03
C ARG A 17 3.83 -33.57 -3.54
N ALA A 18 2.98 -32.93 -4.34
CA ALA A 18 3.09 -32.95 -5.80
C ALA A 18 4.28 -32.12 -6.33
N ALA A 19 4.71 -31.08 -5.61
CA ALA A 19 5.74 -30.16 -6.08
C ALA A 19 7.19 -30.53 -5.68
N VAL A 20 7.42 -31.21 -4.55
CA VAL A 20 8.79 -31.33 -3.97
C VAL A 20 9.21 -32.78 -3.60
N GLY A 21 8.32 -33.76 -3.79
CA GLY A 21 8.61 -35.16 -3.45
C GLY A 21 8.54 -35.46 -1.95
N ARG A 22 8.09 -36.67 -1.59
CA ARG A 22 7.60 -37.03 -0.24
C ARG A 22 8.59 -36.79 0.91
N ASN A 23 9.90 -36.92 0.68
CA ASN A 23 10.90 -36.84 1.75
C ASN A 23 11.31 -35.40 2.12
N LYS A 24 11.11 -34.42 1.23
CA LYS A 24 11.41 -32.99 1.53
C LYS A 24 10.22 -32.23 2.13
N ALA A 25 8.99 -32.75 1.96
CA ALA A 25 7.77 -32.17 2.52
C ALA A 25 7.73 -32.23 4.06
N CYS A 26 8.30 -33.28 4.68
CA CYS A 26 8.24 -33.48 6.13
C CYS A 26 9.08 -32.46 6.93
N ASN A 27 10.19 -31.96 6.37
CA ASN A 27 10.98 -30.90 6.99
C ASN A 27 10.34 -29.51 6.82
N LEU A 28 9.65 -29.26 5.70
CA LEU A 28 9.00 -27.97 5.44
C LEU A 28 7.69 -27.82 6.25
N GLU A 29 6.92 -28.90 6.41
CA GLU A 29 5.72 -28.92 7.27
C GLU A 29 6.08 -28.66 8.75
N ASN A 30 7.21 -29.17 9.25
CA ASN A 30 7.66 -28.92 10.64
C ASN A 30 8.14 -27.48 10.88
N ILE A 31 8.70 -26.81 9.87
CA ILE A 31 9.13 -25.41 9.97
C ILE A 31 7.91 -24.47 9.97
N ILE A 32 6.89 -24.76 9.14
CA ILE A 32 5.68 -23.95 9.01
C ILE A 32 4.76 -24.08 10.24
N VAL A 33 4.67 -25.28 10.84
CA VAL A 33 3.84 -25.49 12.04
C VAL A 33 4.48 -24.88 13.30
N ARG A 34 5.81 -24.89 13.43
CA ARG A 34 6.50 -24.28 14.58
C ARG A 34 6.44 -22.74 14.57
N GLY A 35 6.29 -22.12 13.41
CA GLY A 35 6.07 -20.67 13.30
C GLY A 35 4.67 -20.20 13.73
N PHE A 36 3.72 -21.12 13.96
CA PHE A 36 2.30 -20.80 14.17
C PHE A 36 1.83 -20.84 15.64
N VAL A 37 2.69 -21.18 16.61
CA VAL A 37 2.28 -21.39 18.01
C VAL A 37 2.82 -20.34 19.00
N SER A 38 3.62 -19.36 18.57
CA SER A 38 4.17 -18.36 19.50
C SER A 38 3.55 -16.98 19.31
N GLU A 39 2.29 -16.80 19.68
CA GLU A 39 1.78 -15.51 20.13
C GLU A 39 0.42 -15.73 20.80
N HIS A 40 0.42 -15.93 22.13
CA HIS A 40 -0.69 -15.65 23.06
C HIS A 40 -0.21 -15.84 24.51
N VAL A 41 0.87 -15.16 24.92
CA VAL A 41 1.15 -14.90 26.34
C VAL A 41 1.92 -13.58 26.47
N HIS A 42 1.25 -12.54 26.98
CA HIS A 42 1.91 -11.38 27.55
C HIS A 42 2.67 -11.82 28.81
N THR A 43 4.00 -11.95 28.72
CA THR A 43 4.87 -11.97 29.91
C THR A 43 6.04 -11.03 29.68
N LYS A 44 6.12 -10.00 30.52
CA LYS A 44 7.31 -9.14 30.65
C LYS A 44 8.48 -10.03 31.07
N THR A 45 9.43 -10.25 30.18
CA THR A 45 10.75 -10.76 30.55
C THR A 45 11.79 -9.83 29.94
N ASN A 46 12.60 -9.24 30.81
CA ASN A 46 13.82 -8.54 30.44
C ASN A 46 14.71 -9.56 29.74
N VAL A 47 14.86 -9.42 28.42
CA VAL A 47 15.86 -10.16 27.66
C VAL A 47 17.03 -9.21 27.48
N ASP A 48 18.14 -9.56 28.10
CA ASP A 48 19.40 -8.83 28.05
C ASP A 48 19.84 -8.60 26.60
N TYR A 49 19.84 -7.33 26.18
CA TYR A 49 20.43 -6.87 24.92
C TYR A 49 21.96 -6.90 25.03
N ASN A 50 22.54 -8.09 25.09
CA ASN A 50 23.99 -8.30 25.01
C ASN A 50 24.32 -9.36 23.96
N TYR A 51 23.86 -9.13 22.72
CA TYR A 51 24.51 -9.70 21.53
C TYR A 51 25.26 -8.58 20.81
N ALA A 52 26.31 -8.10 21.49
CA ALA A 52 27.25 -7.16 20.92
C ALA A 52 28.01 -7.85 19.77
N SER A 53 27.91 -7.22 18.59
CA SER A 53 29.01 -7.06 17.63
C SER A 53 29.76 -8.33 17.20
N GLN A 54 29.10 -9.18 16.42
CA GLN A 54 29.81 -9.83 15.30
C GLN A 54 29.57 -8.97 14.05
N LYS A 55 30.52 -8.05 13.79
CA LYS A 55 30.68 -7.41 12.47
C LYS A 55 30.91 -8.53 11.45
N ASN A 56 29.86 -8.94 10.76
CA ASN A 56 30.00 -9.66 9.49
C ASN A 56 30.44 -8.65 8.45
N GLU A 57 31.75 -8.53 8.30
CA GLU A 57 32.35 -7.90 7.13
C GLU A 57 31.91 -8.70 5.89
N ASN A 58 31.47 -7.98 4.84
CA ASN A 58 31.14 -8.48 3.50
C ASN A 58 29.66 -8.75 3.14
N TYR A 59 28.76 -7.81 3.43
CA TYR A 59 27.54 -7.60 2.64
C TYR A 59 27.55 -6.17 2.08
N ASP A 60 27.40 -6.03 0.75
CA ASP A 60 27.17 -4.74 0.08
C ASP A 60 25.81 -4.16 0.50
N VAL A 61 25.70 -3.70 1.75
CA VAL A 61 24.51 -3.05 2.28
C VAL A 61 24.46 -1.65 1.67
N LEU A 62 23.51 -1.43 0.76
CA LEU A 62 23.40 -0.16 0.04
C LEU A 62 22.76 0.95 0.89
N TYR A 63 21.94 0.59 1.87
CA TYR A 63 21.29 1.47 2.84
C TYR A 63 20.79 0.64 4.02
N GLU A 64 20.43 1.30 5.13
CA GLU A 64 19.95 0.62 6.33
C GLU A 64 18.73 -0.27 6.04
N GLY A 65 18.80 -1.54 6.44
CA GLY A 65 17.75 -2.52 6.18
C GLY A 65 17.73 -3.09 4.75
N HIS A 66 18.67 -2.74 3.87
CA HIS A 66 18.76 -3.34 2.53
C HIS A 66 19.05 -4.85 2.59
N ILE A 67 18.30 -5.61 1.80
CA ILE A 67 18.46 -7.05 1.63
C ILE A 67 18.77 -7.33 0.15
N LYS A 68 20.06 -7.54 -0.13
CA LYS A 68 20.54 -7.93 -1.46
C LYS A 68 20.03 -9.33 -1.82
N LEU A 69 19.34 -9.44 -2.96
CA LEU A 69 18.81 -10.71 -3.46
C LEU A 69 19.65 -11.22 -4.64
N THR A 70 19.92 -12.53 -4.67
CA THR A 70 20.38 -13.18 -5.90
C THR A 70 19.26 -13.19 -6.95
N PRO A 71 19.56 -13.32 -8.25
CA PRO A 71 18.54 -13.42 -9.29
C PRO A 71 17.51 -14.54 -9.02
N PHE A 72 17.97 -15.69 -8.52
CA PHE A 72 17.09 -16.79 -8.14
C PHE A 72 16.17 -16.43 -6.96
N GLN A 73 16.72 -15.84 -5.89
CA GLN A 73 15.94 -15.39 -4.74
C GLN A 73 14.90 -14.33 -5.16
N ARG A 74 15.28 -13.40 -6.03
CA ARG A 74 14.38 -12.36 -6.56
C ARG A 74 13.23 -12.96 -7.37
N ILE A 75 13.50 -13.92 -8.24
CA ILE A 75 12.46 -14.63 -9.01
C ILE A 75 11.52 -15.37 -8.06
N LEU A 76 12.07 -16.13 -7.10
CA LEU A 76 11.28 -16.90 -6.14
C LEU A 76 10.40 -15.99 -5.27
N LEU A 77 10.95 -14.91 -4.72
CA LEU A 77 10.21 -13.93 -3.93
C LEU A 77 9.14 -13.25 -4.77
N THR A 78 9.45 -12.84 -5.99
CA THR A 78 8.47 -12.22 -6.90
C THR A 78 7.29 -13.15 -7.17
N ALA A 79 7.56 -14.40 -7.54
CA ALA A 79 6.51 -15.36 -7.84
C ALA A 79 5.66 -15.68 -6.61
N GLY A 80 6.32 -15.91 -5.46
CA GLY A 80 5.64 -16.20 -4.19
C GLY A 80 4.78 -15.02 -3.72
N SER A 81 5.32 -13.80 -3.74
CA SER A 81 4.61 -12.60 -3.33
C SER A 81 3.44 -12.28 -4.27
N ALA A 82 3.63 -12.44 -5.59
CA ALA A 82 2.55 -12.25 -6.57
C ALA A 82 1.40 -13.23 -6.34
N ALA A 83 1.70 -14.52 -6.18
CA ALA A 83 0.70 -15.54 -5.87
C ALA A 83 -0.03 -15.23 -4.56
N MET A 84 0.70 -14.78 -3.53
CA MET A 84 0.10 -14.46 -2.25
C MET A 84 -0.77 -13.21 -2.30
N CYS A 85 -0.39 -12.16 -3.05
CA CYS A 85 -1.24 -10.99 -3.29
C CYS A 85 -2.57 -11.39 -3.96
N LEU A 86 -2.52 -12.32 -4.92
CA LEU A 86 -3.69 -12.84 -5.59
C LEU A 86 -4.53 -13.77 -4.71
N TYR A 87 -3.97 -14.38 -3.67
CA TYR A 87 -4.69 -15.24 -2.73
C TYR A 87 -5.30 -14.43 -1.57
N ASN A 88 -4.47 -13.64 -0.89
CA ASN A 88 -4.83 -12.80 0.25
C ASN A 88 -4.29 -11.36 0.08
N PRO A 89 -5.11 -10.44 -0.44
CA PRO A 89 -4.71 -9.05 -0.69
C PRO A 89 -4.55 -8.22 0.59
N VAL A 90 -4.87 -8.75 1.77
CA VAL A 90 -4.65 -8.06 3.06
C VAL A 90 -3.19 -8.17 3.52
N ARG A 91 -2.39 -9.05 2.88
CA ARG A 91 -0.96 -9.23 3.16
C ARG A 91 -0.13 -8.09 2.55
N ASP A 92 -0.08 -6.99 3.29
CA ASP A 92 0.66 -5.77 2.96
C ASP A 92 2.17 -6.03 2.74
N ASP A 93 2.76 -6.97 3.49
CA ASP A 93 4.13 -7.45 3.33
C ASP A 93 4.39 -8.04 1.95
N MET A 94 3.44 -8.82 1.43
CA MET A 94 3.53 -9.46 0.12
C MET A 94 3.32 -8.44 -1.00
N ILE A 95 2.43 -7.47 -0.82
CA ILE A 95 2.26 -6.37 -1.77
C ILE A 95 3.53 -5.52 -1.85
N SER A 96 4.12 -5.20 -0.69
CA SER A 96 5.37 -4.46 -0.57
C SER A 96 6.52 -5.20 -1.27
N THR A 97 6.68 -6.48 -0.96
CA THR A 97 7.70 -7.35 -1.58
C THR A 97 7.52 -7.42 -3.09
N PHE A 98 6.30 -7.71 -3.57
CA PHE A 98 6.03 -7.81 -5.00
C PHE A 98 6.32 -6.50 -5.73
N GLY A 99 6.01 -5.38 -5.09
CA GLY A 99 6.31 -4.06 -5.63
C GLY A 99 7.79 -3.77 -5.75
N GLU A 100 8.57 -4.08 -4.72
CA GLU A 100 10.02 -3.87 -4.72
C GLU A 100 10.73 -4.79 -5.71
N THR A 101 10.30 -6.05 -5.81
CA THR A 101 10.99 -7.02 -6.67
C THR A 101 10.69 -6.82 -8.16
N THR A 102 9.59 -6.15 -8.51
CA THR A 102 9.19 -5.88 -9.91
C THR A 102 9.32 -4.42 -10.33
N GLY A 103 9.46 -3.50 -9.38
CA GLY A 103 9.29 -2.07 -9.61
C GLY A 103 10.47 -1.35 -10.26
N HIS A 104 11.68 -1.94 -10.31
CA HIS A 104 12.92 -1.20 -10.65
C HIS A 104 12.81 -0.33 -11.92
N ALA A 105 12.36 -0.90 -13.04
CA ALA A 105 12.24 -0.15 -14.29
C ALA A 105 11.18 0.97 -14.23
N ALA A 106 10.07 0.74 -13.52
CA ALA A 106 9.02 1.74 -13.32
C ALA A 106 9.51 2.88 -12.40
N LEU A 107 10.20 2.55 -11.31
CA LEU A 107 10.78 3.53 -10.39
C LEU A 107 11.78 4.45 -11.09
N LYS A 108 12.62 3.92 -12.01
CA LYS A 108 13.53 4.76 -12.82
C LYS A 108 12.75 5.77 -13.67
N LYS A 109 11.70 5.31 -14.36
CA LYS A 109 10.82 6.19 -15.16
C LYS A 109 10.11 7.24 -14.30
N VAL A 110 9.66 6.86 -13.10
CA VAL A 110 9.07 7.80 -12.14
C VAL A 110 10.09 8.86 -11.75
N ARG A 111 11.30 8.47 -11.37
CA ARG A 111 12.39 9.40 -11.02
C ARG A 111 12.72 10.35 -12.18
N GLU A 112 12.86 9.82 -13.40
CA GLU A 112 13.10 10.62 -14.61
C GLU A 112 11.99 11.67 -14.83
N ARG A 113 10.72 11.27 -14.68
CA ARG A 113 9.58 12.17 -14.80
C ARG A 113 9.54 13.21 -13.67
N MET A 114 9.93 12.84 -12.45
CA MET A 114 10.06 13.80 -11.33
C MET A 114 11.18 14.81 -11.58
N LEU A 115 12.32 14.40 -12.17
CA LEU A 115 13.41 15.32 -12.51
C LEU A 115 13.04 16.34 -13.60
N GLN A 116 12.05 16.03 -14.43
CA GLN A 116 11.53 16.95 -15.45
C GLN A 116 10.55 17.99 -14.88
N ASP A 117 10.18 17.87 -13.61
CA ASP A 117 9.24 18.75 -12.93
C ASP A 117 9.96 19.55 -11.83
N PRO A 118 9.83 20.90 -11.78
CA PRO A 118 10.51 21.71 -10.75
C PRO A 118 10.13 21.32 -9.31
N GLU A 119 8.87 20.98 -9.06
CA GLU A 119 8.39 20.54 -7.76
C GLU A 119 8.88 19.11 -7.46
N GLY A 120 8.88 18.25 -8.48
CA GLY A 120 9.48 16.92 -8.42
C GLY A 120 10.97 16.96 -8.05
N GLN A 121 11.75 17.88 -8.60
CA GLN A 121 13.17 18.07 -8.25
C GLN A 121 13.34 18.48 -6.77
N LEU A 122 12.50 19.38 -6.26
CA LEU A 122 12.50 19.77 -4.86
C LEU A 122 12.19 18.58 -3.95
N ILE A 123 11.21 17.75 -4.31
CA ILE A 123 10.87 16.53 -3.59
C ILE A 123 12.03 15.55 -3.57
N LEU A 124 12.72 15.33 -4.69
CA LEU A 124 13.87 14.43 -4.75
C LEU A 124 15.05 14.91 -3.90
N LYS A 125 15.20 16.23 -3.76
CA LYS A 125 16.23 16.86 -2.93
C LYS A 125 15.90 16.79 -1.44
N GLU A 126 14.69 17.22 -1.08
CA GLU A 126 14.25 17.37 0.32
C GLU A 126 13.79 16.04 0.93
N LYS A 127 13.35 15.10 0.09
CA LYS A 127 12.84 13.78 0.46
C LYS A 127 11.83 13.84 1.62
N PRO A 128 10.74 14.63 1.53
CA PRO A 128 9.75 14.71 2.60
C PRO A 128 9.19 13.31 2.90
N ILE A 129 9.02 13.03 4.19
CA ILE A 129 8.50 11.78 4.75
C ILE A 129 7.22 12.13 5.49
N VAL A 130 6.16 11.34 5.28
CA VAL A 130 4.92 11.44 6.06
C VAL A 130 4.97 10.40 7.18
N SER A 131 5.24 10.84 8.42
CA SER A 131 5.36 10.01 9.62
C SER A 131 4.81 10.76 10.83
N SER A 132 4.52 10.08 11.94
CA SER A 132 4.03 10.74 13.16
C SER A 132 4.99 11.83 13.70
N GLU A 133 6.28 11.77 13.34
CA GLU A 133 7.29 12.77 13.68
C GLU A 133 7.19 14.04 12.81
N THR A 134 6.78 13.92 11.55
CA THR A 134 6.74 15.04 10.60
C THR A 134 5.35 15.67 10.47
N ILE A 135 4.29 14.94 10.81
CA ILE A 135 2.91 15.44 10.78
C ILE A 135 2.32 15.54 12.19
N ASN A 136 1.68 16.68 12.48
CA ASN A 136 0.93 16.85 13.72
C ASN A 136 -0.54 16.43 13.51
N LEU A 137 -0.90 15.22 13.92
CA LEU A 137 -2.27 14.69 13.74
C LEU A 137 -3.35 15.54 14.43
N LYS A 138 -3.04 16.15 15.59
CA LYS A 138 -3.99 17.06 16.27
C LYS A 138 -4.21 18.34 15.46
N TYR A 139 -3.15 18.84 14.81
CA TYR A 139 -3.26 19.97 13.89
C TYR A 139 -4.16 19.62 12.70
N LEU A 140 -3.91 18.46 12.06
CA LEU A 140 -4.73 18.03 10.93
C LEU A 140 -6.21 17.84 11.30
N ASP A 141 -6.51 17.35 12.51
CA ASP A 141 -7.88 17.30 13.03
C ASP A 141 -8.48 18.69 13.24
N SER A 142 -7.70 19.68 13.66
CA SER A 142 -8.21 21.03 13.89
C SER A 142 -8.58 21.79 12.60
N LEU A 143 -8.14 21.31 11.44
CA LEU A 143 -8.38 21.97 10.15
C LEU A 143 -9.85 21.93 9.72
N PRO A 144 -10.31 22.92 8.93
CA PRO A 144 -11.67 22.94 8.40
C PRO A 144 -12.00 21.70 7.55
N ASP A 145 -13.27 21.31 7.57
CA ASP A 145 -13.80 20.25 6.73
C ASP A 145 -13.55 20.50 5.24
N GLY A 146 -13.20 19.45 4.50
CA GLY A 146 -12.86 19.53 3.09
C GLY A 146 -11.45 20.02 2.79
N THR A 147 -10.62 20.33 3.79
CA THR A 147 -9.18 20.51 3.59
C THR A 147 -8.46 19.17 3.49
N LEU A 148 -7.33 19.11 2.76
CA LEU A 148 -6.59 17.86 2.57
C LEU A 148 -6.18 17.24 3.92
N GLY A 149 -5.69 18.06 4.85
CA GLY A 149 -5.28 17.61 6.18
C GLY A 149 -6.43 17.04 6.99
N LYS A 150 -7.59 17.71 6.99
CA LYS A 150 -8.78 17.19 7.70
C LYS A 150 -9.26 15.87 7.11
N GLU A 151 -9.30 15.76 5.78
CA GLU A 151 -9.72 14.52 5.11
C GLU A 151 -8.70 13.38 5.30
N TYR A 152 -7.40 13.68 5.31
CA TYR A 152 -6.37 12.69 5.61
C TYR A 152 -6.44 12.20 7.06
N TRP A 153 -6.61 13.12 8.02
CA TRP A 153 -6.82 12.74 9.41
C TRP A 153 -8.07 11.87 9.59
N ARG A 154 -9.18 12.19 8.89
CA ARG A 154 -10.40 11.36 8.89
C ARG A 154 -10.13 9.98 8.32
N PHE A 155 -9.43 9.90 7.20
CA PHE A 155 -9.06 8.63 6.58
C PHE A 155 -8.26 7.76 7.55
N LEU A 156 -7.23 8.31 8.21
CA LEU A 156 -6.44 7.56 9.18
C LEU A 156 -7.30 7.13 10.39
N SER A 157 -8.00 8.07 11.00
CA SER A 157 -8.74 7.85 12.25
C SER A 157 -9.90 6.87 12.10
N TYR A 158 -10.64 6.94 10.99
CA TYR A 158 -11.79 6.05 10.76
C TYR A 158 -11.40 4.62 10.41
N ASN A 159 -10.22 4.43 9.81
CA ASN A 159 -9.72 3.11 9.44
C ASN A 159 -8.76 2.53 10.48
N GLY A 160 -8.41 3.29 11.53
CA GLY A 160 -7.43 2.87 12.54
C GLY A 160 -6.02 2.73 11.96
N PHE A 161 -5.68 3.55 10.97
CA PHE A 161 -4.37 3.54 10.34
C PHE A 161 -3.42 4.51 11.02
N ASP A 162 -2.14 4.16 10.96
CA ASP A 162 -1.02 4.95 11.47
C ASP A 162 -0.21 5.49 10.28
N PRO A 163 0.17 6.79 10.24
CA PRO A 163 1.08 7.31 9.22
C PRO A 163 2.41 6.53 9.15
N ASP A 164 2.86 5.94 10.26
CA ASP A 164 4.07 5.11 10.34
C ASP A 164 3.84 3.66 9.92
N GLY A 165 2.60 3.28 9.60
CA GLY A 165 2.23 1.91 9.22
C GLY A 165 2.83 1.44 7.89
N ARG A 166 3.45 2.34 7.10
CA ARG A 166 4.05 1.99 5.81
C ARG A 166 5.41 1.32 6.01
N ARG A 167 5.53 0.10 5.48
CA ARG A 167 6.75 -0.70 5.59
C ARG A 167 7.95 -0.01 4.96
N PRO A 168 9.15 -0.16 5.57
CA PRO A 168 10.39 0.23 4.92
C PRO A 168 10.63 -0.57 3.64
N VAL A 169 11.51 -0.04 2.78
CA VAL A 169 11.91 -0.65 1.51
C VAL A 169 13.16 -1.49 1.77
N HIS A 170 13.23 -2.72 1.23
CA HIS A 170 14.32 -3.66 1.54
C HIS A 170 15.00 -4.24 0.29
N PHE A 171 14.26 -4.50 -0.78
CA PHE A 171 14.66 -5.32 -1.93
C PHE A 171 14.94 -4.49 -3.20
N VAL A 172 15.00 -3.17 -3.07
CA VAL A 172 15.40 -2.25 -4.14
C VAL A 172 16.92 -2.09 -4.09
N ASP A 173 17.62 -2.49 -5.15
CA ASP A 173 19.09 -2.48 -5.23
C ASP A 173 19.67 -1.15 -5.75
N ASP A 174 18.93 -0.05 -5.58
CA ASP A 174 19.33 1.29 -6.01
C ASP A 174 18.89 2.32 -4.96
N PRO A 175 19.82 2.91 -4.18
CA PRO A 175 19.52 3.90 -3.14
C PRO A 175 18.72 5.10 -3.64
N ASP A 176 18.90 5.51 -4.89
CA ASP A 176 18.17 6.64 -5.48
C ASP A 176 16.69 6.33 -5.70
N LEU A 177 16.34 5.05 -5.82
CA LEU A 177 14.97 4.59 -6.06
C LEU A 177 14.22 4.21 -4.77
N VAL A 178 14.94 4.04 -3.66
CA VAL A 178 14.36 3.73 -2.35
C VAL A 178 13.33 4.77 -1.94
N TYR A 179 13.71 6.05 -2.02
CA TYR A 179 12.82 7.15 -1.69
C TYR A 179 11.60 7.20 -2.61
N ILE A 180 11.76 6.87 -3.89
CA ILE A 180 10.65 6.85 -4.86
C ILE A 180 9.59 5.81 -4.48
N MET A 181 10.05 4.61 -4.10
CA MET A 181 9.16 3.54 -3.64
C MET A 181 8.49 3.91 -2.31
N LEU A 182 9.23 4.49 -1.37
CA LEU A 182 8.67 4.95 -0.10
C LEU A 182 7.63 6.05 -0.30
N ARG A 183 7.94 7.07 -1.11
CA ARG A 183 7.00 8.15 -1.44
C ARG A 183 5.73 7.59 -2.06
N TYR A 184 5.85 6.66 -3.01
CA TYR A 184 4.69 5.99 -3.60
C TYR A 184 3.78 5.37 -2.53
N ARG A 185 4.37 4.67 -1.55
CA ARG A 185 3.62 4.06 -0.43
C ARG A 185 2.92 5.09 0.45
N GLN A 186 3.59 6.19 0.76
CA GLN A 186 3.06 7.22 1.65
C GLN A 186 1.94 8.04 0.98
N ILE A 187 2.14 8.42 -0.29
CA ILE A 187 1.11 9.19 -0.98
C ILE A 187 -0.14 8.36 -1.30
N HIS A 188 -0.07 7.03 -1.36
CA HIS A 188 -1.23 6.17 -1.58
C HIS A 188 -2.39 6.49 -0.62
N ASP A 189 -2.12 6.66 0.68
CA ASP A 189 -3.15 7.03 1.67
C ASP A 189 -3.68 8.46 1.45
N LEU A 190 -2.81 9.36 1.01
CA LEU A 190 -3.21 10.71 0.61
C LEU A 190 -4.10 10.67 -0.64
N LEU A 191 -3.86 9.75 -1.58
CA LEU A 191 -4.69 9.59 -2.77
C LEU A 191 -6.09 9.12 -2.41
N HIS A 192 -6.26 8.24 -1.42
CA HIS A 192 -7.59 7.88 -0.91
C HIS A 192 -8.38 9.10 -0.45
N SER A 193 -7.70 10.00 0.29
CA SER A 193 -8.28 11.23 0.82
C SER A 193 -8.58 12.24 -0.29
N LEU A 194 -7.60 12.48 -1.17
CA LEU A 194 -7.71 13.37 -2.32
C LEU A 194 -8.80 12.90 -3.29
N MET A 195 -8.97 11.60 -3.50
CA MET A 195 -9.86 11.05 -4.53
C MET A 195 -11.21 10.59 -4.00
N GLY A 196 -11.53 10.77 -2.72
CA GLY A 196 -12.86 10.39 -2.25
C GLY A 196 -13.06 8.87 -2.11
N MET A 197 -11.99 8.07 -2.07
CA MET A 197 -12.06 6.61 -2.14
C MET A 197 -11.74 5.97 -0.79
N PRO A 198 -12.64 5.21 -0.17
CA PRO A 198 -12.35 4.47 1.06
C PRO A 198 -11.49 3.22 0.79
N PRO A 199 -10.76 2.71 1.79
CA PRO A 199 -9.80 1.59 1.64
C PRO A 199 -10.50 0.22 1.68
N HIS A 200 -11.69 0.13 1.10
CA HIS A 200 -12.36 -1.13 0.83
C HIS A 200 -11.99 -1.63 -0.58
N MET A 201 -12.29 -2.90 -0.88
CA MET A 201 -11.91 -3.56 -2.15
C MET A 201 -12.20 -2.75 -3.42
N LEU A 202 -13.34 -2.06 -3.53
CA LEU A 202 -13.67 -1.23 -4.71
C LEU A 202 -12.75 -0.01 -4.83
N GLY A 203 -12.64 0.78 -3.76
CA GLY A 203 -11.83 1.99 -3.68
C GLY A 203 -10.34 1.71 -3.85
N GLU A 204 -9.83 0.63 -3.25
CA GLU A 204 -8.46 0.15 -3.48
C GLU A 204 -8.17 -0.07 -4.96
N VAL A 205 -9.01 -0.84 -5.65
CA VAL A 205 -8.81 -1.14 -7.09
C VAL A 205 -8.88 0.13 -7.94
N VAL A 206 -9.73 1.08 -7.56
CA VAL A 206 -9.86 2.38 -8.22
C VAL A 206 -8.57 3.19 -8.09
N ILE A 207 -8.03 3.31 -6.87
CA ILE A 207 -6.74 3.96 -6.64
C ILE A 207 -5.62 3.24 -7.38
N LYS A 208 -5.62 1.89 -7.40
CA LYS A 208 -4.61 1.10 -8.13
C LYS A 208 -4.64 1.35 -9.63
N TRP A 209 -5.78 1.65 -10.25
CA TRP A 209 -5.83 2.08 -11.65
C TRP A 209 -5.12 3.42 -11.87
N VAL A 210 -5.37 4.40 -11.01
CA VAL A 210 -4.73 5.71 -11.09
C VAL A 210 -3.22 5.56 -10.89
N GLU A 211 -2.80 4.83 -9.86
CA GLU A 211 -1.39 4.55 -9.58
C GLU A 211 -0.72 3.80 -10.72
N ALA A 212 -1.36 2.80 -11.31
CA ALA A 212 -0.82 2.03 -12.42
C ALA A 212 -0.52 2.93 -13.63
N LEU A 213 -1.47 3.80 -13.98
CA LEU A 213 -1.33 4.72 -15.12
C LEU A 213 -0.31 5.84 -14.86
N GLN A 214 -0.18 6.28 -13.61
CA GLN A 214 0.75 7.34 -13.23
C GLN A 214 2.19 6.82 -13.09
N THR A 215 2.38 5.68 -12.41
CA THR A 215 3.70 5.18 -12.01
C THR A 215 4.25 4.09 -12.92
N GLY A 216 3.39 3.37 -13.64
CA GLY A 216 3.79 2.20 -14.42
C GLY A 216 4.20 0.98 -13.59
N LEU A 217 3.99 1.00 -12.26
CA LEU A 217 4.41 -0.07 -11.36
C LEU A 217 3.65 -1.38 -11.65
N PRO A 218 4.34 -2.52 -11.85
CA PRO A 218 3.68 -3.78 -12.19
C PRO A 218 2.66 -4.24 -11.15
N MET A 219 2.93 -4.06 -9.85
CA MET A 219 1.97 -4.45 -8.81
C MET A 219 0.67 -3.64 -8.86
N CYS A 220 0.73 -2.37 -9.28
CA CYS A 220 -0.46 -1.54 -9.44
C CYS A 220 -1.32 -2.08 -10.59
N TYR A 221 -0.71 -2.37 -11.75
CA TYR A 221 -1.41 -2.99 -12.87
C TYR A 221 -2.02 -4.34 -12.49
N THR A 222 -1.27 -5.20 -11.81
CA THR A 222 -1.78 -6.50 -11.35
C THR A 222 -2.98 -6.31 -10.41
N ALA A 223 -2.89 -5.42 -9.42
CA ALA A 223 -4.01 -5.15 -8.52
C ALA A 223 -5.23 -4.57 -9.26
N ALA A 224 -5.02 -3.65 -10.18
CA ALA A 224 -6.07 -3.01 -10.99
C ALA A 224 -6.79 -3.99 -11.93
N ILE A 225 -6.06 -4.95 -12.51
CA ILE A 225 -6.60 -5.94 -13.46
C ILE A 225 -7.30 -7.09 -12.73
N PHE A 226 -6.68 -7.64 -11.68
CA PHE A 226 -7.16 -8.85 -11.01
C PHE A 226 -8.05 -8.58 -9.79
N GLY A 227 -7.96 -7.39 -9.19
CA GLY A 227 -8.81 -6.98 -8.07
C GLY A 227 -10.32 -7.06 -8.36
N PRO A 228 -10.82 -6.63 -9.53
CA PRO A 228 -12.24 -6.70 -9.88
C PRO A 228 -12.86 -8.10 -9.85
N PHE A 229 -12.07 -9.17 -9.99
CA PHE A 229 -12.58 -10.54 -9.93
C PHE A 229 -13.15 -10.93 -8.56
N ARG A 230 -12.91 -10.12 -7.53
CA ARG A 230 -13.44 -10.30 -6.18
C ARG A 230 -14.75 -9.56 -5.93
N PHE A 231 -15.23 -8.77 -6.89
CA PHE A 231 -16.45 -7.98 -6.70
C PHE A 231 -17.70 -8.85 -6.81
N GLY A 232 -18.67 -8.62 -5.91
CA GLY A 232 -20.02 -9.12 -6.06
C GLY A 232 -20.80 -8.36 -7.15
N PRO A 233 -21.93 -8.88 -7.65
CA PRO A 233 -22.62 -8.35 -8.83
C PRO A 233 -22.93 -6.84 -8.79
N LYS A 234 -23.33 -6.32 -7.62
CA LYS A 234 -23.62 -4.89 -7.42
C LYS A 234 -22.36 -4.02 -7.57
N HIS A 235 -21.27 -4.40 -6.91
CA HIS A 235 -19.99 -3.69 -7.01
C HIS A 235 -19.39 -3.80 -8.40
N SER A 236 -19.51 -4.94 -9.08
CA SER A 236 -19.04 -5.10 -10.45
C SER A 236 -19.74 -4.15 -11.41
N LYS A 237 -21.07 -4.06 -11.36
CA LYS A 237 -21.84 -3.14 -12.21
C LYS A 237 -21.44 -1.68 -11.96
N LEU A 238 -21.31 -1.29 -10.70
CA LEU A 238 -20.89 0.06 -10.30
C LEU A 238 -19.46 0.37 -10.74
N TYR A 239 -18.55 -0.59 -10.58
CA TYR A 239 -17.17 -0.49 -10.99
C TYR A 239 -17.02 -0.27 -12.49
N TRP A 240 -17.58 -1.16 -13.31
CA TRP A 240 -17.41 -1.10 -14.77
C TRP A 240 -18.06 0.12 -15.41
N ASN A 241 -19.23 0.55 -14.91
CA ASN A 241 -19.99 1.64 -15.52
C ASN A 241 -19.60 3.03 -15.01
N THR A 242 -18.96 3.13 -13.84
CA THR A 242 -18.74 4.42 -13.19
C THR A 242 -17.29 4.59 -12.76
N TYR A 243 -16.79 3.73 -11.88
CA TYR A 243 -15.51 3.97 -11.22
C TYR A 243 -14.30 3.68 -12.11
N MET A 244 -14.29 2.61 -12.90
CA MET A 244 -13.16 2.29 -13.76
C MET A 244 -12.95 3.34 -14.88
N PRO A 245 -13.98 3.75 -15.64
CA PRO A 245 -13.80 4.82 -16.63
C PRO A 245 -13.31 6.13 -15.98
N TRP A 246 -13.83 6.48 -14.81
CA TRP A 246 -13.40 7.65 -14.05
C TRP A 246 -11.94 7.55 -13.60
N ALA A 247 -11.53 6.40 -13.04
CA ALA A 247 -10.15 6.15 -12.60
C ALA A 247 -9.16 6.25 -13.76
N ILE A 248 -9.54 5.72 -14.93
CA ILE A 248 -8.71 5.80 -16.15
C ILE A 248 -8.57 7.25 -16.62
N ARG A 249 -9.64 8.05 -16.61
CA ARG A 249 -9.57 9.47 -16.96
C ARG A 249 -8.66 10.21 -15.99
N CYS A 250 -8.89 10.06 -14.68
CA CYS A 250 -8.04 10.67 -13.65
C CYS A 250 -6.57 10.26 -13.81
N GLY A 251 -6.28 8.96 -13.94
CA GLY A 251 -4.92 8.46 -14.09
C GLY A 251 -4.20 8.95 -15.35
N LYS A 252 -4.92 9.28 -16.43
CA LYS A 252 -4.33 9.83 -17.66
C LYS A 252 -4.22 11.35 -17.68
N GLN A 253 -5.18 12.04 -17.08
CA GLN A 253 -5.32 13.48 -17.20
C GLN A 253 -4.67 14.24 -16.03
N ALA A 254 -4.58 13.62 -14.86
CA ALA A 254 -3.99 14.27 -13.70
C ALA A 254 -2.53 14.66 -13.95
N LYS A 255 -2.11 15.76 -13.32
CA LYS A 255 -0.70 16.08 -13.12
C LYS A 255 0.01 14.90 -12.48
N PHE A 256 1.33 14.83 -12.66
CA PHE A 256 2.09 13.69 -12.15
C PHE A 256 2.11 13.67 -10.62
N LEU A 257 1.34 12.78 -10.01
CA LEU A 257 1.05 12.82 -8.57
C LEU A 257 2.28 12.58 -7.69
N MET A 258 3.29 11.88 -8.20
CA MET A 258 4.57 11.72 -7.49
C MET A 258 5.33 13.04 -7.33
N SER A 259 5.11 14.01 -8.21
CA SER A 259 5.72 15.35 -8.17
C SER A 259 4.93 16.39 -7.39
N VAL A 260 3.77 16.04 -6.81
CA VAL A 260 2.96 16.98 -6.01
C VAL A 260 3.48 16.99 -4.58
N TYR A 261 3.80 18.16 -4.02
CA TYR A 261 4.33 18.32 -2.66
C TYR A 261 3.18 18.41 -1.64
N PHE A 262 2.44 17.30 -1.46
CA PHE A 262 1.26 17.20 -0.59
C PHE A 262 1.48 17.74 0.83
N GLU A 263 2.68 17.57 1.35
CA GLU A 263 3.10 17.99 2.68
C GLU A 263 3.02 19.52 2.88
N LYS A 264 2.92 20.30 1.78
CA LYS A 264 2.72 21.77 1.77
C LYS A 264 1.25 22.17 1.55
N HIS A 265 0.33 21.21 1.47
CA HIS A 265 -1.07 21.45 1.06
C HIS A 265 -2.12 21.06 2.11
N TRP A 266 -1.74 20.85 3.37
CA TRP A 266 -2.69 20.41 4.41
C TRP A 266 -3.94 21.29 4.56
N GLU A 267 -3.77 22.61 4.53
CA GLU A 267 -4.86 23.58 4.68
C GLU A 267 -5.67 23.81 3.40
N ARG A 268 -5.24 23.26 2.26
CA ARG A 268 -5.87 23.52 0.96
C ARG A 268 -7.17 22.73 0.86
N ASN A 269 -8.20 23.35 0.27
CA ASN A 269 -9.44 22.65 -0.03
C ASN A 269 -9.21 21.55 -1.08
N VAL A 270 -9.75 20.36 -0.83
CA VAL A 270 -9.59 19.19 -1.69
C VAL A 270 -10.20 19.40 -3.08
N SER A 271 -11.35 20.08 -3.20
CA SER A 271 -11.97 20.35 -4.50
C SER A 271 -11.10 21.28 -5.35
N ASP A 272 -10.51 22.30 -4.75
CA ASP A 272 -9.61 23.21 -5.47
C ASP A 272 -8.30 22.52 -5.85
N LEU A 273 -7.75 21.70 -4.94
CA LEU A 273 -6.57 20.90 -5.23
C LEU A 273 -6.83 19.89 -6.36
N ARG A 274 -8.01 19.24 -6.41
CA ARG A 274 -8.40 18.37 -7.54
C ARG A 274 -8.39 19.13 -8.86
N LYS A 275 -8.99 20.32 -8.92
CA LYS A 275 -9.01 21.15 -10.14
C LYS A 275 -7.58 21.51 -10.58
N GLU A 276 -6.73 21.94 -9.67
CA GLU A 276 -5.34 22.31 -9.95
C GLU A 276 -4.48 21.14 -10.43
N LEU A 277 -4.78 19.93 -9.94
CA LEU A 277 -4.13 18.69 -10.31
C LEU A 277 -4.79 18.00 -11.52
N ASN A 278 -5.84 18.59 -12.09
CA ASN A 278 -6.62 18.02 -13.19
C ASN A 278 -7.20 16.62 -12.86
N ILE A 279 -7.70 16.47 -11.63
CA ILE A 279 -8.41 15.28 -11.15
C ILE A 279 -9.91 15.57 -11.23
N GLU A 280 -10.62 14.73 -11.97
CA GLU A 280 -12.09 14.81 -12.05
C GLU A 280 -12.71 14.54 -10.68
N GLU A 281 -13.76 15.29 -10.32
CA GLU A 281 -14.47 15.06 -9.06
C GLU A 281 -14.95 13.60 -8.96
N PRO A 282 -14.80 12.95 -7.80
CA PRO A 282 -15.15 11.55 -7.67
C PRO A 282 -16.65 11.33 -7.84
N PRO A 283 -17.07 10.22 -8.47
CA PRO A 283 -18.46 9.78 -8.44
C PRO A 283 -18.92 9.67 -6.99
N LYS A 284 -20.22 9.88 -6.73
CA LYS A 284 -20.84 9.93 -5.38
C LYS A 284 -20.01 9.21 -4.32
N SER A 285 -19.39 10.01 -3.44
CA SER A 285 -18.44 9.57 -2.43
C SER A 285 -18.91 8.28 -1.74
N LEU A 286 -18.05 7.26 -1.75
CA LEU A 286 -18.26 6.01 -1.01
C LEU A 286 -17.91 6.18 0.47
N PHE A 287 -17.36 7.32 0.87
CA PHE A 287 -17.14 7.60 2.29
C PHE A 287 -18.49 7.50 2.99
N MET A 288 -18.52 6.63 3.99
CA MET A 288 -19.66 6.42 4.87
C MET A 288 -20.25 7.77 5.23
N LYS A 289 -21.58 7.89 5.08
CA LYS A 289 -22.35 9.01 5.63
C LYS A 289 -21.79 9.35 7.01
N ASP A 290 -21.37 10.59 7.18
CA ASP A 290 -20.94 11.08 8.48
C ASP A 290 -22.10 10.83 9.46
N LYS A 291 -21.91 9.91 10.42
CA LYS A 291 -22.94 9.59 11.42
C LYS A 291 -23.34 10.83 12.26
N ARG A 292 -22.59 11.92 12.19
CA ARG A 292 -22.94 13.21 12.79
C ARG A 292 -24.06 13.94 12.03
N LYS A 293 -24.17 13.75 10.71
CA LYS A 293 -25.24 14.37 9.90
C LYS A 293 -26.60 13.69 10.03
N GLU A 294 -26.64 12.42 10.43
CA GLU A 294 -27.92 11.72 10.67
C GLU A 294 -28.65 12.19 11.95
N LYS A 295 -27.98 12.96 12.82
CA LYS A 295 -28.59 13.44 14.08
C LYS A 295 -29.33 14.78 13.94
N ASP A 296 -29.09 15.52 12.85
CA ASP A 296 -29.73 16.82 12.59
C ASP A 296 -31.00 16.66 11.73
N ASP A 297 -31.03 15.70 10.81
CA ASP A 297 -32.19 15.46 9.94
C ASP A 297 -33.31 14.63 10.61
N SER A 298 -33.14 14.21 11.88
CA SER A 298 -34.16 13.48 12.64
C SER A 298 -34.98 14.37 13.60
N ILE A 299 -34.81 15.70 13.54
CA ILE A 299 -35.61 16.68 14.28
C ILE A 299 -36.11 17.76 13.32
N THR A 300 -36.79 17.36 12.25
CA THR A 300 -37.78 18.18 11.54
C THR A 300 -38.59 17.28 10.61
N GLU A 301 -39.86 17.13 10.99
CA GLU A 301 -41.01 16.51 10.30
C GLU A 301 -41.14 14.97 10.29
#